data_AF-A0A2T1DBB1-F1
#
_entry.id   AF-A0A2T1DBB1-F1
#
_cell.length_a   1.000
_cell.length_b   1.000
_cell.length_c   1.000
_cell.angle_alpha   90.00
_cell.angle_beta   90.00
_cell.angle_gamma   90.00
#
_symmetry.space_group_name_H-M   'P 1'
#
loop_
_entity.id
_entity.type
_entity.pdbx_description
1 polymer ?
#
loop_
_entity_poly.entity_id
_entity_poly.type
_entity_poly.pdbx_seq_one_letter_code
_entity_poly.pdbx_strand_id
1 'polypeptide(L)'
;MAEVEVVAQSLLVLDEDDLMAQIGARSQAIEASPSAASIDSLEEELPVPRGAFDDLLKAGRNIFAPASAQSYKILCSPIGGDSELAAELNKLMNEKTAEAAGKMAAALTPVLVGSLGLPQSIAVMVGSLIVKKVAKGTSDFICENWKVTLEGSVSPSETTPESSPIAPSEPSAGA
;
A
#
# COMPACT_ATOMS: atom_id res chain seq x y z
N MET A 1 16.51 -4.63 13.29
CA MET A 1 15.07 -4.99 13.17
C MET A 1 14.27 -4.34 14.29
N ALA A 2 14.69 -4.49 15.55
CA ALA A 2 14.03 -3.86 16.70
C ALA A 2 13.81 -2.33 16.58
N GLU A 3 14.78 -1.56 16.06
CA GLU A 3 14.62 -0.10 15.89
C GLU A 3 13.52 0.23 14.87
N VAL A 4 13.47 -0.48 13.75
CA VAL A 4 12.43 -0.32 12.72
C VAL A 4 11.05 -0.71 13.26
N GLU A 5 10.98 -1.76 14.07
CA GLU A 5 9.75 -2.20 14.73
C GLU A 5 9.23 -1.16 15.72
N VAL A 6 10.11 -0.56 16.52
CA VAL A 6 9.75 0.49 17.49
C VAL A 6 9.26 1.73 16.77
N VAL A 7 9.96 2.15 15.71
CA VAL A 7 9.53 3.29 14.88
C VAL A 7 8.23 3.00 14.15
N ALA A 8 8.03 1.79 13.62
CA ALA A 8 6.76 1.40 13.03
C ALA A 8 5.60 1.45 14.04
N GLN A 9 5.84 1.02 15.28
CA GLN A 9 4.84 1.09 16.34
C GLN A 9 4.43 2.52 16.68
N SER A 10 5.36 3.47 16.75
CA SER A 10 5.02 4.88 16.98
C SER A 10 4.23 5.46 15.80
N LEU A 11 4.59 5.11 14.57
CA LEU A 11 3.86 5.54 13.36
C LEU A 11 2.45 4.96 13.27
N LEU A 12 2.21 3.76 13.80
CA LEU A 12 0.87 3.15 13.85
C LEU A 12 -0.12 3.93 14.74
N VAL A 13 0.38 4.77 15.65
CA VAL A 13 -0.47 5.63 16.51
C VAL A 13 -1.04 6.82 15.72
N LEU A 14 -0.28 7.38 14.78
CA LEU A 14 -0.65 8.56 13.98
C LEU A 14 -1.87 8.31 13.09
N ASP A 15 -2.73 9.31 12.92
CA ASP A 15 -3.87 9.21 12.00
C ASP A 15 -3.41 8.95 10.56
N GLU A 16 -4.27 8.29 9.75
CA GLU A 16 -3.88 7.85 8.40
C GLU A 16 -3.56 9.04 7.49
N ASP A 17 -4.30 10.13 7.60
CA ASP A 17 -4.06 11.36 6.84
C ASP A 17 -2.79 12.07 7.32
N ASP A 18 -2.50 12.08 8.63
CA ASP A 18 -1.26 12.65 9.18
C ASP A 18 -0.03 11.85 8.73
N LEU A 19 -0.09 10.53 8.80
CA LEU A 19 0.98 9.65 8.32
C LEU A 19 1.20 9.82 6.81
N MET A 20 0.13 10.01 6.05
CA MET A 20 0.18 10.26 4.61
C MET A 20 0.75 11.65 4.28
N ALA A 21 0.39 12.69 5.03
CA ALA A 21 1.00 14.00 4.91
C ALA A 21 2.50 13.97 5.29
N GLN A 22 2.89 13.20 6.30
CA GLN A 22 4.30 13.01 6.67
C GLN A 22 5.11 12.30 5.59
N ILE A 23 4.54 11.29 4.91
CA ILE A 23 5.17 10.67 3.73
C ILE A 23 5.46 11.73 2.66
N GLY A 24 4.49 12.61 2.39
CA GLY A 24 4.66 13.73 1.46
C GLY A 24 5.75 14.72 1.91
N ALA A 25 5.73 15.13 3.19
CA ALA A 25 6.70 16.05 3.76
C ALA A 25 8.13 15.49 3.69
N ARG A 26 8.25 14.20 3.98
CA ARG A 26 9.53 13.50 3.97
C ARG A 26 10.09 13.31 2.57
N SER A 27 9.24 13.09 1.57
CA SER A 27 9.66 13.09 0.17
C SER A 27 10.33 14.41 -0.20
N GLN A 28 9.71 15.54 0.14
CA GLN A 28 10.29 16.86 -0.15
C GLN A 28 11.56 17.11 0.67
N ALA A 29 11.59 16.68 1.93
CA ALA A 29 12.78 16.80 2.77
C ALA A 29 13.97 16.00 2.22
N ILE A 30 13.75 14.84 1.60
CA ILE A 30 14.79 14.03 0.95
C ILE A 30 15.37 14.72 -0.28
N GLU A 31 14.53 15.40 -1.06
CA GLU A 31 14.99 16.20 -2.20
C GLU A 31 15.88 17.36 -1.73
N ALA A 32 15.57 17.97 -0.58
CA ALA A 32 16.36 19.04 0.01
C ALA A 32 17.63 18.52 0.73
N SER A 33 17.54 17.37 1.39
CA SER A 33 18.62 16.74 2.15
C SER A 33 18.52 15.20 2.09
N PRO A 34 19.43 14.52 1.37
CA PRO A 34 19.42 13.06 1.25
C PRO A 34 19.51 12.31 2.58
N SER A 35 20.00 12.95 3.66
CA SER A 35 20.05 12.34 5.00
C SER A 35 18.66 12.00 5.54
N ALA A 36 17.61 12.72 5.13
CA ALA A 36 16.22 12.45 5.52
C ALA A 36 15.68 11.09 5.01
N ALA A 37 16.42 10.43 4.12
CA ALA A 37 16.12 9.09 3.63
C ALA A 37 16.39 7.98 4.67
N SER A 38 17.21 8.27 5.70
CA SER A 38 17.56 7.30 6.74
C SER A 38 16.43 7.10 7.74
N ILE A 39 16.40 5.91 8.33
CA ILE A 39 15.45 5.54 9.39
C ILE A 39 15.66 6.40 10.63
N ASP A 40 16.91 6.78 10.95
CA ASP A 40 17.22 7.65 12.11
C ASP A 40 16.52 9.00 12.04
N SER A 41 16.26 9.50 10.83
CA SER A 41 15.54 10.75 10.65
C SER A 41 14.04 10.65 10.96
N LEU A 42 13.49 9.45 11.20
CA LEU A 42 12.07 9.25 11.56
C LEU A 42 11.76 9.61 13.00
N GLU A 43 12.77 9.74 13.87
CA GLU A 43 12.60 10.20 15.25
C GLU A 43 12.19 11.68 15.30
N GLU A 44 12.53 12.45 14.25
CA GLU A 44 12.10 13.83 14.10
C GLU A 44 10.85 13.92 13.22
N GLU A 45 9.73 14.29 13.85
CA GLU A 45 8.51 14.64 13.13
C GLU A 45 8.72 15.91 12.32
N LEU A 46 8.41 15.87 11.02
CA LEU A 46 8.58 17.03 10.16
C LEU A 46 7.39 17.98 10.35
N PRO A 47 7.64 19.26 10.69
CA PRO A 47 6.55 20.22 10.85
C PRO A 47 5.85 20.43 9.50
N VAL A 48 4.55 20.19 9.46
CA VAL A 48 3.71 20.49 8.28
C VAL A 48 3.41 21.99 8.25
N PRO A 49 3.89 22.75 7.24
CA PRO A 49 3.58 24.16 7.12
C PRO A 49 2.08 24.41 7.02
N ARG A 50 1.59 25.46 7.69
CA ARG A 50 0.18 25.86 7.62
C ARG A 50 -0.23 26.10 6.16
N GLY A 51 -1.26 25.39 5.69
CA GLY A 51 -1.77 25.50 4.32
C GLY A 51 -1.11 24.56 3.29
N ALA A 52 -0.07 23.82 3.67
CA ALA A 52 0.55 22.82 2.79
C ALA A 52 0.00 21.40 3.00
N PHE A 53 -0.86 21.19 4.00
CA PHE A 53 -1.32 19.86 4.40
C PHE A 53 -1.97 19.09 3.25
N ASP A 54 -2.88 19.71 2.48
CA ASP A 54 -3.54 19.05 1.35
C ASP A 54 -2.57 18.65 0.23
N ASP A 55 -1.57 19.49 -0.05
CA ASP A 55 -0.55 19.21 -1.06
C ASP A 55 0.37 18.07 -0.62
N LEU A 56 0.75 18.06 0.66
CA LEU A 56 1.55 16.98 1.26
C LEU A 56 0.76 15.68 1.31
N LEU A 57 -0.53 15.74 1.65
CA LEU A 57 -1.43 14.60 1.62
C LEU A 57 -1.52 14.02 0.21
N LYS A 58 -1.65 14.87 -0.81
CA LYS A 58 -1.66 14.45 -2.22
C LYS A 58 -0.32 13.83 -2.65
N ALA A 59 0.80 14.42 -2.27
CA ALA A 59 2.12 13.86 -2.53
C ALA A 59 2.28 12.47 -1.87
N GLY A 60 1.84 12.34 -0.61
CA GLY A 60 1.77 11.07 0.11
C GLY A 60 0.91 10.03 -0.59
N ARG A 61 -0.27 10.40 -1.09
CA ARG A 61 -1.14 9.50 -1.88
C ARG A 61 -0.45 8.98 -3.13
N ASN A 62 0.27 9.85 -3.84
CA ASN A 62 0.98 9.46 -5.07
C ASN A 62 2.09 8.43 -4.78
N ILE A 63 2.78 8.55 -3.64
CA ILE A 63 3.79 7.58 -3.18
C ILE A 63 3.13 6.30 -2.69
N PHE A 64 2.04 6.43 -1.94
CA PHE A 64 1.33 5.30 -1.33
C PHE A 64 0.62 4.42 -2.36
N ALA A 65 0.03 4.98 -3.41
CA ALA A 65 -0.75 4.24 -4.40
C ALA A 65 -0.02 3.03 -5.02
N PRO A 66 1.21 3.16 -5.58
CA PRO A 66 1.92 2.03 -6.14
C PRO A 66 2.36 1.03 -5.06
N ALA A 67 2.76 1.51 -3.88
CA ALA A 67 3.13 0.66 -2.76
C ALA A 67 1.95 -0.18 -2.25
N SER A 68 0.78 0.44 -2.15
CA SER A 68 -0.48 -0.19 -1.78
C SER A 68 -0.85 -1.31 -2.74
N ALA A 69 -0.66 -1.12 -4.05
CA ALA A 69 -0.94 -2.15 -5.05
C ALA A 69 0.03 -3.34 -4.94
N GLN A 70 1.31 -3.09 -4.63
CA GLN A 70 2.30 -4.16 -4.41
C GLN A 70 2.00 -4.94 -3.12
N SER A 71 1.69 -4.24 -2.04
CA SER A 71 1.34 -4.88 -0.78
C SER A 71 0.05 -5.68 -0.86
N TYR A 72 -0.94 -5.23 -1.64
CA TYR A 72 -2.11 -6.03 -1.95
C TYR A 72 -1.72 -7.37 -2.63
N LYS A 73 -0.82 -7.36 -3.61
CA LYS A 73 -0.36 -8.60 -4.26
C LYS A 73 0.33 -9.55 -3.30
N ILE A 74 1.04 -9.03 -2.30
CA ILE A 74 1.76 -9.83 -1.30
C ILE A 74 0.80 -10.38 -0.25
N LEU A 75 -0.19 -9.59 0.17
CA LEU A 75 -1.05 -9.92 1.31
C LEU A 75 -2.35 -10.62 0.91
N CYS A 76 -2.86 -10.35 -0.30
CA CYS A 76 -4.23 -10.66 -0.69
C CYS A 76 -4.36 -11.46 -1.99
N SER A 77 -3.36 -11.48 -2.86
CA SER A 77 -3.40 -12.44 -3.96
C SER A 77 -3.16 -13.85 -3.41
N PRO A 78 -3.86 -14.88 -3.93
CA PRO A 78 -3.50 -16.27 -3.67
C PRO A 78 -2.10 -16.44 -4.22
N ILE A 79 -1.10 -16.37 -3.35
CA ILE A 79 0.27 -16.45 -3.79
C ILE A 79 0.43 -17.83 -4.42
N GLY A 80 0.76 -17.84 -5.70
CA GLY A 80 1.50 -18.96 -6.24
C GLY A 80 2.82 -19.06 -5.47
N GLY A 81 2.84 -19.96 -4.47
CA GLY A 81 4.05 -20.52 -3.87
C GLY A 81 4.42 -20.00 -2.48
N ASP A 82 4.45 -20.90 -1.50
CA ASP A 82 5.50 -21.12 -0.47
C ASP A 82 6.61 -20.06 -0.28
N SER A 83 6.29 -18.77 -0.14
CA SER A 83 7.29 -17.78 0.30
C SER A 83 7.23 -17.65 1.82
N GLU A 84 8.38 -17.83 2.47
CA GLU A 84 8.55 -17.72 3.92
C GLU A 84 8.01 -16.38 4.46
N LEU A 85 8.19 -15.30 3.69
CA LEU A 85 7.66 -13.98 4.01
C LEU A 85 6.13 -13.95 4.06
N ALA A 86 5.43 -14.61 3.13
CA ALA A 86 3.97 -14.63 3.14
C ALA A 86 3.40 -15.44 4.31
N ALA A 87 4.08 -16.54 4.69
CA ALA A 87 3.71 -17.31 5.87
C ALA A 87 3.92 -16.48 7.15
N GLU A 88 5.03 -15.74 7.25
CA GLU A 88 5.32 -14.85 8.36
C GLU A 88 4.30 -13.70 8.46
N LEU A 89 4.00 -13.02 7.35
CA LEU A 89 3.01 -11.94 7.32
C LEU A 89 1.60 -12.44 7.70
N ASN A 90 1.20 -13.63 7.23
CA ASN A 90 -0.06 -14.25 7.64
C ASN A 90 -0.10 -14.58 9.14
N LYS A 91 1.00 -15.09 9.70
CA LYS A 91 1.11 -15.34 11.13
C LYS A 91 0.95 -14.04 11.93
N LEU A 92 1.70 -12.99 11.57
CA LEU A 92 1.65 -11.69 12.23
C LEU A 92 0.25 -11.04 12.13
N MET A 93 -0.41 -11.17 10.98
CA MET A 93 -1.78 -10.66 10.79
C MET A 93 -2.78 -11.36 11.73
N ASN A 94 -2.60 -12.66 11.99
CA ASN A 94 -3.47 -13.42 12.89
C ASN A 94 -3.24 -13.12 14.38
N GLU A 95 -2.05 -12.65 14.77
CA GLU A 95 -1.74 -12.32 16.16
C GLU A 95 -2.50 -11.09 16.68
N LYS A 96 -2.91 -10.16 15.80
CA LYS A 96 -3.73 -8.98 16.12
C LYS A 96 -3.21 -8.13 17.30
N THR A 97 -1.90 -8.10 17.51
CA THR A 97 -1.24 -7.25 18.53
C THR A 97 -0.54 -6.05 17.89
N ALA A 98 -0.32 -4.99 18.66
CA ALA A 98 0.47 -3.83 18.22
C ALA A 98 1.92 -4.21 17.88
N GLU A 99 2.49 -5.16 18.62
CA GLU A 99 3.83 -5.69 18.33
C GLU A 99 3.87 -6.44 17.00
N ALA A 100 2.87 -7.29 16.72
CA ALA A 100 2.76 -7.99 15.45
C ALA A 100 2.55 -7.03 14.28
N ALA A 101 1.78 -5.96 14.49
CA ALA A 101 1.61 -4.88 13.51
C ALA A 101 2.95 -4.16 13.22
N GLY A 102 3.74 -3.85 14.25
CA GLY A 102 5.08 -3.27 14.08
C GLY A 102 6.03 -4.19 13.31
N LYS A 103 6.05 -5.48 13.65
CA LYS A 103 6.82 -6.51 12.94
C LYS A 103 6.40 -6.66 11.48
N MET A 104 5.09 -6.61 11.21
CA MET A 104 4.55 -6.70 9.85
C MET A 104 5.00 -5.51 9.00
N ALA A 105 4.96 -4.29 9.55
CA ALA A 105 5.43 -3.09 8.87
C ALA A 105 6.96 -3.13 8.61
N ALA A 106 7.73 -3.61 9.60
CA ALA A 106 9.16 -3.82 9.45
C ALA A 106 9.49 -4.86 8.37
N ALA A 107 8.75 -5.97 8.30
CA ALA A 107 8.92 -7.01 7.29
C ALA A 107 8.58 -6.53 5.87
N LEU A 108 7.62 -5.62 5.73
CA LEU A 108 7.27 -5.00 4.44
C LEU A 108 8.32 -4.00 3.96
N THR A 109 9.05 -3.37 4.86
CA THR A 109 10.05 -2.32 4.55
C THR A 109 11.06 -2.75 3.48
N PRO A 110 11.82 -3.87 3.62
CA PRO A 110 12.80 -4.27 2.60
C PRO A 110 12.17 -4.57 1.24
N VAL A 111 10.92 -5.07 1.22
CA VAL A 111 10.19 -5.30 -0.03
C VAL A 111 9.82 -3.98 -0.70
N LEU A 112 9.35 -3.00 0.07
CA LEU A 112 9.01 -1.67 -0.42
C LEU A 112 10.26 -0.93 -0.95
N VAL A 113 11.38 -1.03 -0.25
CA VAL A 113 12.67 -0.50 -0.71
C VAL A 113 13.10 -1.20 -2.01
N GLY A 114 13.10 -2.54 -2.03
CA GLY A 114 13.61 -3.32 -3.16
C GLY A 114 12.73 -3.29 -4.40
N SER A 115 11.40 -3.20 -4.25
CA SER A 115 10.45 -3.25 -5.36
C SER A 115 10.12 -1.88 -5.95
N LEU A 116 10.05 -0.84 -5.12
CA LEU A 116 9.63 0.51 -5.53
C LEU A 116 10.76 1.53 -5.48
N GLY A 117 11.94 1.14 -4.99
CA GLY A 117 13.07 2.05 -4.81
C GLY A 117 12.79 3.11 -3.74
N LEU A 118 11.87 2.85 -2.80
CA LEU A 118 11.53 3.81 -1.78
C LEU A 118 12.72 4.01 -0.81
N PRO A 119 13.02 5.25 -0.41
CA PRO A 119 13.91 5.53 0.71
C PRO A 119 13.47 4.77 1.96
N GLN A 120 14.42 4.34 2.80
CA GLN A 120 14.10 3.53 3.97
C GLN A 120 13.10 4.22 4.90
N SER A 121 13.26 5.52 5.12
CA SER A 121 12.36 6.31 5.95
C SER A 121 10.91 6.32 5.41
N ILE A 122 10.74 6.51 4.11
CA ILE A 122 9.43 6.45 3.44
C ILE A 122 8.86 5.03 3.47
N ALA A 123 9.68 4.01 3.23
CA ALA A 123 9.25 2.62 3.20
C ALA A 123 8.66 2.15 4.55
N VAL A 124 9.26 2.58 5.67
CA VAL A 124 8.74 2.28 7.02
C VAL A 124 7.39 2.97 7.27
N MET A 125 7.25 4.24 6.89
CA MET A 125 5.98 4.98 7.00
C MET A 125 4.87 4.35 6.16
N VAL A 126 5.19 4.00 4.90
CA VAL A 126 4.26 3.34 3.98
C VAL A 126 3.88 1.95 4.51
N GLY A 127 4.84 1.16 4.98
CA GLY A 127 4.59 -0.15 5.60
C GLY A 127 3.67 -0.06 6.81
N SER A 128 3.87 0.94 7.67
CA SER A 128 3.00 1.21 8.82
C SER A 128 1.58 1.57 8.38
N LEU A 129 1.43 2.40 7.35
CA LEU A 129 0.14 2.80 6.80
C LEU A 129 -0.62 1.61 6.17
N ILE A 130 0.07 0.71 5.47
CA ILE A 130 -0.49 -0.54 4.95
C ILE A 130 -1.03 -1.39 6.11
N VAL A 131 -0.20 -1.63 7.13
CA VAL A 131 -0.60 -2.45 8.27
C VAL A 131 -1.79 -1.82 9.00
N LYS A 132 -1.84 -0.50 9.16
CA LYS A 132 -2.97 0.20 9.78
C LYS A 132 -4.28 -0.03 9.01
N LYS A 133 -4.24 0.00 7.67
CA LYS A 133 -5.41 -0.28 6.83
C LYS A 133 -5.85 -1.75 6.89
N VAL A 134 -4.91 -2.67 7.01
CA VAL A 134 -5.19 -4.12 7.11
C VAL A 134 -5.57 -4.54 8.53
N ALA A 135 -5.13 -3.85 9.57
CA ALA A 135 -5.50 -4.17 10.95
C ALA A 135 -6.96 -3.78 11.27
N LYS A 136 -7.56 -2.86 10.50
CA LYS A 136 -8.92 -2.35 10.73
C LYS A 136 -10.07 -3.25 10.24
N GLY A 137 -9.78 -4.37 9.56
CA GLY A 137 -10.82 -5.27 9.03
C GLY A 137 -10.50 -6.77 9.23
N THR A 138 -11.40 -7.63 8.77
CA THR A 138 -11.16 -9.07 8.63
C THR A 138 -10.45 -9.36 7.30
N SER A 139 -9.44 -10.24 7.30
CA SER A 139 -8.52 -10.46 6.16
C SER A 139 -9.22 -10.63 4.81
N ASP A 140 -10.27 -11.46 4.74
CA ASP A 140 -11.00 -11.70 3.49
C ASP A 140 -11.77 -10.45 3.02
N PHE A 141 -12.37 -9.71 3.96
CA PHE A 141 -13.13 -8.50 3.64
C PHE A 141 -12.21 -7.35 3.24
N ILE A 142 -11.02 -7.28 3.83
CA ILE A 142 -10.00 -6.29 3.48
C ILE A 142 -9.49 -6.56 2.07
N CYS A 143 -9.17 -7.80 1.74
CA CYS A 143 -8.67 -8.12 0.41
C CYS A 143 -9.70 -7.78 -0.67
N GLU A 144 -10.96 -8.19 -0.50
CA GLU A 144 -12.02 -7.83 -1.45
C GLU A 144 -12.25 -6.30 -1.54
N ASN A 145 -12.32 -5.59 -0.40
CA ASN A 145 -12.53 -4.14 -0.40
C ASN A 145 -11.32 -3.35 -0.93
N TRP A 146 -10.11 -3.82 -0.66
CA TRP A 146 -8.87 -3.21 -1.14
C TRP A 146 -8.75 -3.40 -2.65
N LYS A 147 -9.12 -4.56 -3.18
CA LYS A 147 -9.23 -4.81 -4.62
C LYS A 147 -10.15 -3.79 -5.29
N VAL A 148 -11.36 -3.57 -4.76
CA VAL A 148 -12.31 -2.57 -5.28
C VAL A 148 -11.72 -1.16 -5.26
N THR A 149 -10.97 -0.80 -4.21
CA THR A 149 -10.30 0.51 -4.12
C THR A 149 -9.20 0.67 -5.18
N LEU A 150 -8.47 -0.40 -5.50
CA LEU A 150 -7.46 -0.40 -6.57
C LEU A 150 -8.11 -0.35 -7.96
N GLU A 151 -9.18 -1.13 -8.18
CA GLU A 151 -9.91 -1.21 -9.46
C GLU A 151 -10.73 0.05 -9.75
N GLY A 152 -11.27 0.72 -8.73
CA GLY A 152 -12.00 2.00 -8.84
C GLY A 152 -11.13 3.21 -9.22
N SER A 153 -9.79 3.04 -9.28
CA SER A 153 -8.87 4.03 -9.85
C SER A 153 -8.86 3.99 -11.39
N VAL A 154 -9.49 2.99 -12.00
CA VAL A 154 -9.82 2.96 -13.43
C VAL A 154 -11.26 3.48 -13.56
N SER A 155 -11.39 4.65 -14.17
CA SER A 155 -12.66 5.26 -14.54
C SER A 155 -13.62 4.19 -15.12
N PRO A 156 -14.86 4.06 -14.62
CA PRO A 156 -15.88 3.29 -15.31
C PRO A 156 -16.28 4.11 -16.54
N SER A 157 -15.63 3.88 -17.67
CA SER A 157 -16.27 4.19 -18.95
C SER A 157 -17.40 3.18 -19.12
N GLU A 158 -18.58 3.65 -18.77
CA GLU A 158 -19.89 3.33 -19.30
C GLU A 158 -19.97 2.33 -20.49
N THR A 159 -20.85 1.34 -20.30
CA THR A 159 -21.96 0.98 -21.23
C THR A 159 -21.51 0.27 -22.52
N THR A 160 -21.72 -1.03 -22.73
CA THR A 160 -23.02 -1.71 -22.90
C THR A 160 -22.77 -3.21 -23.15
N PRO A 161 -23.54 -4.16 -22.59
CA PRO A 161 -23.62 -5.52 -23.13
C PRO A 161 -24.68 -5.54 -24.25
N GLU A 162 -24.31 -5.21 -25.49
CA GLU A 162 -25.21 -5.50 -26.62
C GLU A 162 -25.06 -6.97 -26.98
N SER A 163 -25.85 -7.77 -26.28
CA SER A 163 -26.20 -9.13 -26.66
C SER A 163 -27.00 -9.06 -27.96
N SER A 164 -26.45 -9.59 -29.05
CA SER A 164 -27.27 -10.22 -30.09
C SER A 164 -26.50 -11.31 -30.83
N PRO A 165 -27.04 -12.54 -30.87
CA PRO A 165 -26.46 -13.68 -31.56
C PRO A 165 -26.98 -13.77 -32.98
N ILE A 166 -26.11 -13.85 -33.98
CA ILE A 166 -26.53 -14.25 -35.33
C ILE A 166 -25.47 -15.20 -35.94
N ALA A 167 -25.71 -16.49 -35.75
CA ALA A 167 -25.56 -17.51 -36.79
C ALA A 167 -26.93 -18.22 -36.82
N PRO A 168 -27.49 -18.62 -37.99
CA PRO A 168 -26.80 -19.62 -38.81
C PRO A 168 -27.09 -19.57 -40.34
N SER A 169 -26.42 -20.49 -41.03
CA SER A 169 -26.89 -21.23 -42.23
C SER A 169 -26.49 -20.72 -43.62
N GLU A 170 -25.56 -21.49 -44.19
CA GLU A 170 -25.43 -21.88 -45.61
C GLU A 170 -26.81 -22.10 -46.29
N PRO A 171 -26.91 -21.89 -47.62
CA PRO A 171 -26.97 -23.08 -48.47
C PRO A 171 -26.26 -22.98 -49.83
N SER A 172 -25.99 -24.17 -50.34
CA SER A 172 -25.43 -24.57 -51.63
C SER A 172 -26.43 -24.47 -52.80
N ALA A 173 -25.90 -24.61 -54.02
CA ALA A 173 -26.53 -24.72 -55.36
C ALA A 173 -27.05 -23.40 -55.98
N GLY A 174 -26.82 -23.05 -57.25
CA GLY A 174 -26.47 -23.81 -58.44
C GLY A 174 -27.47 -23.45 -59.56
N ALA A 175 -27.05 -22.69 -60.57
CA ALA A 175 -27.61 -22.60 -61.92
C ALA A 175 -26.70 -21.71 -62.79
#